data_AF-A0A3N5VVE2-F1
#
_entry.id   AF-A0A3N5VVE2-F1
#
_cell.length_a   1.000
_cell.length_b   1.000
_cell.length_c   1.000
_cell.angle_alpha   90.00
_cell.angle_beta   90.00
_cell.angle_gamma   90.00
#
_symmetry.space_group_name_H-M   'P 1'
#
loop_
_entity.id
_entity.type
_entity.pdbx_description
1 polymer ?
#
loop_
_entity_poly.entity_id
_entity_poly.type
_entity_poly.pdbx_seq_one_letter_code
_entity_poly.pdbx_strand_id
1 'polypeptide(L)'
;MKTLYILTLCLLTVSLASCNLPTSPRFVPVSPGNAGPQTWVDAPLDQMLLPLAPYEIVFHASDDSEITNVELQINDEGIAVPPLSDAGKNLVTVKYLWSPRAVGQYVLRARSQNVSGAWSDEAIVTVWIGDLTPTLIVTPVVTGSPTDIITPTDVITPTATLTPTLTPSPTFTPSPVGMTYTHGISASEFHYGHCNPTSIDITVTVSGGDADSVVLFIKLNDQGGSGTSGWISYNSMKPLGGGTYTITVVSSKIAGFDDFDAAWMVYQFVATKNNVVIGRSESFKDVVLTACSVSPLAPPPVRPIIVTIIPTNTPQIIK
;
A
#
# COMPACT_ATOMS: atom_id res chain seq x y z
N MET A 1 40.13 14.38 -69.52
CA MET A 1 39.48 13.05 -69.37
C MET A 1 40.12 12.18 -68.28
N LYS A 2 41.46 12.05 -68.21
CA LYS A 2 42.12 11.25 -67.16
C LYS A 2 41.85 11.72 -65.71
N THR A 3 41.74 13.03 -65.48
CA THR A 3 41.49 13.61 -64.14
C THR A 3 40.07 13.36 -63.63
N LEU A 4 39.08 13.23 -64.52
CA LEU A 4 37.69 12.93 -64.14
C LEU A 4 37.56 11.47 -63.69
N TYR A 5 38.25 10.54 -64.36
CA TYR A 5 38.28 9.12 -63.98
C TYR A 5 38.92 8.88 -62.60
N ILE A 6 39.96 9.65 -62.24
CA ILE A 6 40.63 9.54 -60.94
C ILE A 6 39.70 10.03 -59.82
N LEU A 7 38.93 11.09 -60.07
CA LEU A 7 37.98 11.62 -59.07
C LEU A 7 36.82 10.64 -58.83
N THR A 8 36.27 10.02 -59.89
CA THR A 8 35.19 9.03 -59.75
C THR A 8 35.68 7.76 -59.04
N LEU A 9 36.92 7.32 -59.29
CA LEU A 9 37.51 6.16 -58.61
C LEU A 9 37.80 6.44 -57.12
N CYS A 10 38.21 7.67 -56.78
CA CYS A 10 38.34 8.08 -55.37
C CYS A 10 36.98 8.16 -54.66
N LEU A 11 35.93 8.68 -55.31
CA LEU A 11 34.60 8.74 -54.68
C LEU A 11 33.99 7.35 -54.45
N LEU A 12 34.26 6.39 -55.36
CA LEU A 12 33.79 5.01 -55.25
C LEU A 12 34.56 4.21 -54.17
N THR A 13 35.83 4.54 -53.92
CA THR A 13 36.62 3.88 -52.87
C THR A 13 36.30 4.41 -51.47
N VAL A 14 35.93 5.68 -51.33
CA VAL A 14 35.47 6.25 -50.04
C VAL A 14 34.08 5.73 -49.64
N SER A 15 33.22 5.38 -50.60
CA SER A 15 31.89 4.80 -50.34
C SER A 15 31.93 3.29 -49.97
N LEU A 16 33.06 2.61 -50.18
CA LEU A 16 33.26 1.22 -49.74
C LEU A 16 33.89 1.11 -48.33
N ALA A 17 34.42 2.21 -47.77
CA ALA A 17 35.07 2.22 -46.46
C ALA A 17 34.14 2.54 -45.27
N SER A 18 32.87 2.88 -45.52
CA SER A 18 31.90 3.25 -44.47
C SER A 18 31.16 2.05 -43.83
N CYS A 19 31.61 0.82 -44.04
CA CYS A 19 31.01 -0.38 -43.44
C CYS A 19 31.78 -0.96 -42.24
N ASN A 20 32.68 -0.19 -41.61
CA ASN A 20 33.22 -0.52 -40.29
C ASN A 20 32.40 0.18 -39.18
N LEU A 21 31.08 -0.02 -39.21
CA LEU A 21 30.30 0.13 -37.99
C LEU A 21 30.87 -0.86 -36.96
N PRO A 22 31.04 -0.48 -35.69
CA PRO A 22 31.32 -1.46 -34.65
C PRO A 22 30.29 -2.56 -34.83
N THR A 23 30.77 -3.79 -35.03
CA THR A 23 29.92 -4.97 -35.04
C THR A 23 29.22 -4.96 -33.69
N SER A 24 28.00 -4.41 -33.65
CA SER A 24 27.09 -4.64 -32.54
C SER A 24 27.16 -6.13 -32.28
N PRO A 25 27.29 -6.56 -31.00
CA PRO A 25 27.41 -7.97 -30.68
C PRO A 25 26.36 -8.70 -31.51
N ARG A 26 26.82 -9.63 -32.37
CA ARG A 26 25.94 -10.41 -33.23
C ARG A 26 24.76 -10.80 -32.37
N PHE A 27 23.57 -10.31 -32.72
CA PHE A 27 22.34 -10.97 -32.29
C PHE A 27 22.53 -12.40 -32.76
N VAL A 28 22.97 -13.26 -31.84
CA VAL A 28 22.82 -14.69 -31.99
C VAL A 28 21.30 -14.80 -32.13
N PRO A 29 20.75 -15.19 -33.29
CA PRO A 29 19.35 -15.55 -33.32
C PRO A 29 19.24 -16.62 -32.23
N VAL A 30 18.58 -16.27 -31.13
CA VAL A 30 18.22 -17.24 -30.12
C VAL A 30 17.48 -18.27 -30.92
N SER A 31 18.09 -19.45 -31.07
CA SER A 31 17.42 -20.58 -31.69
C SER A 31 16.05 -20.64 -31.02
N PRO A 32 14.92 -20.80 -31.74
CA PRO A 32 13.59 -20.92 -31.14
C PRO A 32 13.47 -22.28 -30.41
N GLY A 33 14.47 -22.61 -29.59
CA GLY A 33 14.46 -23.73 -28.68
C GLY A 33 13.79 -23.23 -27.42
N ASN A 34 12.54 -23.66 -27.21
CA ASN A 34 11.83 -23.59 -25.94
C ASN A 34 12.13 -22.33 -25.13
N ALA A 35 11.90 -21.15 -25.70
CA ALA A 35 11.64 -20.00 -24.83
C ALA A 35 10.37 -20.39 -24.08
N GLY A 36 10.53 -20.73 -22.80
CA GLY A 36 9.40 -21.02 -21.92
C GLY A 36 8.49 -19.79 -21.82
N PRO A 37 7.52 -19.83 -20.90
CA PRO A 37 6.56 -18.74 -20.83
C PRO A 37 7.29 -17.44 -20.50
N GLN A 38 6.74 -16.33 -20.97
CA GLN A 38 7.22 -14.99 -20.68
C GLN A 38 6.19 -14.26 -19.84
N THR A 39 6.65 -13.36 -18.98
CA THR A 39 5.81 -12.49 -18.15
C THR A 39 6.38 -11.08 -18.16
N TRP A 40 5.52 -10.07 -18.18
CA TRP A 40 5.91 -8.68 -17.99
C TRP A 40 4.81 -7.89 -17.29
N VAL A 41 5.18 -6.86 -16.53
CA VAL A 41 4.27 -5.97 -15.81
C VAL A 41 4.11 -4.68 -16.61
N ASP A 42 2.88 -4.31 -16.95
CA ASP A 42 2.55 -3.07 -17.67
C ASP A 42 2.21 -1.91 -16.73
N ALA A 43 1.60 -2.22 -15.59
CA ALA A 43 1.30 -1.24 -14.54
C ALA A 43 1.44 -1.89 -13.15
N PRO A 44 2.08 -1.22 -12.19
CA PRO A 44 2.80 0.06 -12.33
C PRO A 44 4.13 -0.09 -13.10
N LEU A 45 4.72 1.05 -13.50
CA LEU A 45 6.08 1.08 -14.05
C LEU A 45 7.14 1.00 -12.93
N ASP A 46 8.35 0.53 -13.26
CA ASP A 46 9.46 0.52 -12.32
C ASP A 46 9.81 1.93 -11.82
N GLN A 47 10.10 2.02 -10.52
CA GLN A 47 10.31 3.23 -9.74
C GLN A 47 9.12 4.20 -9.67
N MET A 48 7.92 3.78 -10.08
CA MET A 48 6.75 4.66 -10.01
C MET A 48 6.40 5.00 -8.56
N LEU A 49 6.13 6.28 -8.30
CA LEU A 49 5.53 6.75 -7.05
C LEU A 49 4.00 6.65 -7.19
N LEU A 50 3.37 5.91 -6.29
CA LEU A 50 1.93 5.66 -6.26
C LEU A 50 1.32 6.22 -4.96
N PRO A 51 0.06 6.65 -4.99
CA PRO A 51 -0.64 7.06 -3.77
C PRO A 51 -0.89 5.88 -2.85
N LEU A 52 -1.05 6.13 -1.54
CA LEU A 52 -1.58 5.15 -0.58
C LEU A 52 -3.09 4.96 -0.79
N ALA A 53 -3.46 4.38 -1.93
CA ALA A 53 -4.83 4.14 -2.37
C ALA A 53 -4.89 2.89 -3.25
N PRO A 54 -6.08 2.30 -3.47
CA PRO A 54 -6.23 1.19 -4.40
C PRO A 54 -5.66 1.51 -5.79
N TYR A 55 -4.91 0.55 -6.34
CA TYR A 55 -4.22 0.65 -7.63
C TYR A 55 -4.36 -0.68 -8.39
N GLU A 56 -4.68 -0.61 -9.68
CA GLU A 56 -4.77 -1.81 -10.53
C GLU A 56 -3.38 -2.20 -11.03
N ILE A 57 -2.88 -3.35 -10.57
CA ILE A 57 -1.70 -4.00 -11.15
C ILE A 57 -2.14 -4.71 -12.42
N VAL A 58 -1.44 -4.45 -13.52
CA VAL A 58 -1.67 -5.08 -14.82
C VAL A 58 -0.40 -5.75 -15.28
N PHE A 59 -0.49 -7.04 -15.59
CA PHE A 59 0.62 -7.79 -16.15
C PHE A 59 0.11 -8.80 -17.17
N HIS A 60 1.01 -9.23 -18.05
CA HIS A 60 0.70 -10.17 -19.11
C HIS A 60 1.62 -11.37 -19.06
N ALA A 61 1.14 -12.47 -19.61
CA ALA A 61 1.89 -13.69 -19.78
C ALA A 61 1.70 -14.24 -21.19
N SER A 62 2.76 -14.74 -21.82
CA SER A 62 2.68 -15.34 -23.15
C SER A 62 3.54 -16.58 -23.33
N ASP A 63 3.04 -17.57 -24.07
CA ASP A 63 3.76 -18.80 -24.43
C ASP A 63 3.10 -19.44 -25.67
N ASP A 64 3.86 -20.15 -26.50
CA ASP A 64 3.35 -20.88 -27.67
C ASP A 64 2.50 -22.12 -27.29
N SER A 65 2.66 -22.62 -26.07
CA SER A 65 2.00 -23.80 -25.48
C SER A 65 0.93 -23.44 -24.43
N GLU A 66 0.33 -22.26 -24.54
CA GLU A 66 -0.73 -21.75 -23.66
C GLU A 66 -0.31 -21.50 -22.20
N ILE A 67 -0.88 -20.45 -21.59
CA ILE A 67 -0.71 -20.15 -20.17
C ILE A 67 -1.80 -20.84 -19.35
N THR A 68 -1.39 -21.57 -18.31
CA THR A 68 -2.30 -22.29 -17.41
C THR A 68 -2.35 -21.68 -16.02
N ASN A 69 -1.28 -21.00 -15.57
CA ASN A 69 -1.22 -20.38 -14.26
C ASN A 69 -0.44 -19.06 -14.28
N VAL A 70 -0.71 -18.22 -13.30
CA VAL A 70 0.02 -16.98 -13.02
C VAL A 70 0.19 -16.81 -11.52
N GLU A 71 1.29 -16.19 -11.12
CA GLU A 71 1.58 -15.86 -9.74
C GLU A 71 1.94 -14.38 -9.65
N LEU A 72 1.43 -13.71 -8.61
CA LEU A 72 1.82 -12.37 -8.22
C LEU A 72 2.30 -12.42 -6.76
N GLN A 73 3.45 -11.83 -6.47
CA GLN A 73 3.96 -11.63 -5.12
C GLN A 73 4.19 -10.15 -4.86
N ILE A 74 3.94 -9.72 -3.62
CA ILE A 74 4.17 -8.35 -3.16
C ILE A 74 5.01 -8.44 -1.89
N ASN A 75 6.25 -7.92 -1.93
CA ASN A 75 7.24 -8.07 -0.84
C ASN A 75 7.42 -9.54 -0.41
N ASP A 76 7.54 -10.43 -1.40
CA ASP A 76 7.68 -11.88 -1.23
C ASP A 76 6.46 -12.59 -0.58
N GLU A 77 5.35 -11.88 -0.34
CA GLU A 77 4.05 -12.45 0.04
C GLU A 77 3.28 -12.84 -1.23
N GLY A 78 3.00 -14.13 -1.40
CA GLY A 78 2.20 -14.65 -2.51
C GLY A 78 0.75 -14.20 -2.44
N ILE A 79 0.26 -13.62 -3.54
CA ILE A 79 -1.10 -13.11 -3.67
C ILE A 79 -1.95 -14.08 -4.47
N ALA A 80 -3.13 -14.44 -3.95
CA ALA A 80 -4.12 -15.19 -4.70
C ALA A 80 -4.69 -14.29 -5.82
N VAL A 81 -4.26 -14.56 -7.05
CA VAL A 81 -4.79 -13.92 -8.25
C VAL A 81 -6.14 -14.55 -8.59
N PRO A 82 -7.17 -13.78 -9.02
CA PRO A 82 -8.41 -14.34 -9.52
C PRO A 82 -8.18 -15.37 -10.65
N PRO A 83 -9.08 -16.36 -10.82
CA PRO A 83 -8.99 -17.29 -11.93
C PRO A 83 -8.87 -16.56 -13.27
N LEU A 84 -7.94 -17.01 -14.11
CA LEU A 84 -7.69 -16.45 -15.42
C LEU A 84 -8.94 -16.62 -16.30
N SER A 85 -9.58 -15.51 -16.70
CA SER A 85 -10.69 -15.54 -17.67
C SER A 85 -10.29 -16.13 -19.01
N ASP A 86 -8.99 -16.01 -19.34
CA ASP A 86 -8.39 -16.44 -20.60
C ASP A 86 -7.40 -17.60 -20.39
N ALA A 87 -7.61 -18.46 -19.37
CA ALA A 87 -6.81 -19.68 -19.21
C ALA A 87 -6.81 -20.53 -20.50
N GLY A 88 -5.66 -21.12 -20.86
CA GLY A 88 -5.52 -21.90 -22.10
C GLY A 88 -5.37 -21.04 -23.36
N LYS A 89 -4.97 -19.77 -23.22
CA LYS A 89 -4.57 -18.90 -24.33
C LYS A 89 -3.07 -18.69 -24.35
N ASN A 90 -2.53 -18.42 -25.53
CA ASN A 90 -1.12 -18.08 -25.74
C ASN A 90 -0.73 -16.71 -25.18
N LEU A 91 -1.69 -15.83 -24.93
CA LEU A 91 -1.51 -14.53 -24.29
C LEU A 91 -2.64 -14.33 -23.28
N VAL A 92 -2.27 -14.03 -22.05
CA VAL A 92 -3.20 -13.78 -20.94
C VAL A 92 -2.91 -12.42 -20.35
N THR A 93 -3.97 -11.67 -20.03
CA THR A 93 -3.92 -10.41 -19.28
C THR A 93 -4.44 -10.64 -17.88
N VAL A 94 -3.71 -10.13 -16.89
CA VAL A 94 -4.12 -10.20 -15.48
C VAL A 94 -4.30 -8.78 -14.96
N LYS A 95 -5.42 -8.55 -14.28
CA LYS A 95 -5.73 -7.31 -13.58
C LYS A 95 -6.01 -7.63 -12.12
N TYR A 96 -5.25 -7.00 -11.23
CA TYR A 96 -5.38 -7.19 -9.80
C TYR A 96 -5.52 -5.84 -9.10
N LEU A 97 -6.66 -5.60 -8.47
CA LEU A 97 -6.89 -4.39 -7.68
C LEU A 97 -6.16 -4.51 -6.34
N TRP A 98 -4.97 -3.95 -6.26
CA TRP A 98 -4.13 -3.94 -5.07
C TRP A 98 -4.44 -2.74 -4.18
N SER A 99 -4.48 -2.94 -2.86
CA SER A 99 -4.55 -1.85 -1.89
C SER A 99 -3.29 -1.89 -1.01
N PRO A 100 -2.28 -1.02 -1.27
CA PRO A 100 -1.06 -0.98 -0.46
C PRO A 100 -1.39 -0.70 1.00
N ARG A 101 -0.78 -1.47 1.92
CA ARG A 101 -1.08 -1.41 3.36
C ARG A 101 -0.41 -0.21 4.05
N ALA A 102 0.74 0.24 3.55
CA ALA A 102 1.52 1.33 4.13
C ALA A 102 2.28 2.10 3.04
N VAL A 103 2.82 3.26 3.41
CA VAL A 103 3.82 3.98 2.60
C VAL A 103 5.15 3.22 2.64
N GLY A 104 5.97 3.37 1.61
CA GLY A 104 7.29 2.75 1.53
C GLY A 104 7.56 2.09 0.18
N GLN A 105 8.68 1.39 0.10
CA GLN A 105 9.07 0.65 -1.09
C GLN A 105 8.33 -0.69 -1.14
N TYR A 106 7.84 -1.06 -2.31
CA TYR A 106 7.26 -2.37 -2.59
C TYR A 106 7.94 -3.02 -3.79
N VAL A 107 8.14 -4.33 -3.72
CA VAL A 107 8.62 -5.15 -4.84
C VAL A 107 7.48 -6.04 -5.31
N LEU A 108 7.09 -5.86 -6.57
CA LEU A 108 6.09 -6.67 -7.25
C LEU A 108 6.82 -7.70 -8.11
N ARG A 109 6.48 -8.98 -7.96
CA ARG A 109 7.02 -10.08 -8.78
C ARG A 109 5.87 -10.79 -9.45
N ALA A 110 5.93 -10.94 -10.77
CA ALA A 110 4.95 -11.71 -11.52
C ALA A 110 5.65 -12.80 -12.34
N ARG A 111 5.06 -13.99 -12.38
CA ARG A 111 5.51 -15.08 -13.27
C ARG A 111 4.33 -15.92 -13.74
N SER A 112 4.53 -16.73 -14.76
CA SER A 112 3.49 -17.56 -15.37
C SER A 112 3.98 -18.98 -15.62
N GLN A 113 3.02 -19.90 -15.69
CA GLN A 113 3.25 -21.31 -15.97
C GLN A 113 2.50 -21.70 -17.25
N ASN A 114 3.14 -22.45 -18.14
CA ASN A 114 2.52 -22.97 -19.35
C ASN A 114 1.88 -24.36 -19.14
N VAL A 115 1.26 -24.94 -20.18
CA VAL A 115 0.62 -26.26 -20.09
C VAL A 115 1.59 -27.41 -19.80
N SER A 116 2.86 -27.24 -20.15
CA SER A 116 3.91 -28.21 -19.87
C SER A 116 4.42 -28.13 -18.43
N GLY A 117 3.89 -27.20 -17.63
CA GLY A 117 4.30 -26.95 -16.25
C GLY A 117 5.59 -26.14 -16.11
N ALA A 118 6.16 -25.63 -17.21
CA ALA A 118 7.34 -24.78 -17.17
C ALA A 118 6.96 -23.39 -16.66
N TRP A 119 7.80 -22.81 -15.79
CA TRP A 119 7.63 -21.45 -15.26
C TRP A 119 8.50 -20.45 -16.03
N SER A 120 8.03 -19.21 -16.11
CA SER A 120 8.78 -18.09 -16.64
C SER A 120 9.80 -17.57 -15.63
N ASP A 121 10.75 -16.77 -16.10
CA ASP A 121 11.49 -15.85 -15.24
C ASP A 121 10.54 -14.82 -14.61
N GLU A 122 10.90 -14.29 -13.44
CA GLU A 122 10.11 -13.27 -12.77
C GLU A 122 10.22 -11.91 -13.46
N ALA A 123 9.07 -11.31 -13.77
CA ALA A 123 8.98 -9.88 -14.04
C ALA A 123 8.96 -9.13 -12.71
N ILE A 124 9.95 -8.26 -12.49
CA ILE A 124 10.13 -7.54 -11.23
C ILE A 124 9.94 -6.04 -11.46
N VAL A 125 9.12 -5.41 -10.63
CA VAL A 125 8.89 -3.97 -10.59
C VAL A 125 9.00 -3.47 -9.15
N THR A 126 9.78 -2.43 -8.93
CA THR A 126 9.85 -1.72 -7.65
C THR A 126 8.99 -0.47 -7.72
N VAL A 127 8.14 -0.23 -6.72
CA VAL A 127 7.37 1.01 -6.60
C VAL A 127 7.52 1.64 -5.24
N TRP A 128 7.19 2.93 -5.17
CA TRP A 128 7.15 3.69 -3.93
C TRP A 128 5.71 4.08 -3.64
N ILE A 129 5.21 3.76 -2.46
CA ILE A 129 3.90 4.21 -1.99
C ILE A 129 4.12 5.42 -1.09
N GLY A 130 3.46 6.52 -1.41
CA GLY A 130 3.57 7.75 -0.65
C GLY A 130 2.59 8.81 -1.10
N ASP A 131 2.57 9.93 -0.40
CA ASP A 131 1.77 11.07 -0.83
C ASP A 131 2.37 11.66 -2.11
N LEU A 132 1.59 11.63 -3.19
CA LEU A 132 1.84 12.45 -4.38
C LEU A 132 1.52 13.91 -4.06
N THR A 133 2.20 14.48 -3.07
CA THR A 133 2.14 15.94 -2.87
C THR A 133 2.92 16.56 -4.03
N PRO A 134 2.27 17.34 -4.91
CA PRO A 134 3.01 18.07 -5.92
C PRO A 134 3.93 19.03 -5.19
N THR A 135 5.24 18.76 -5.22
CA THR A 135 6.23 19.74 -4.80
C THR A 135 6.03 20.94 -5.71
N LEU A 136 5.45 22.03 -5.18
CA LEU A 136 5.37 23.28 -5.90
C LEU A 136 6.81 23.68 -6.22
N ILE A 137 7.20 23.53 -7.48
CA ILE A 137 8.47 24.06 -7.96
C ILE A 137 8.31 25.58 -7.91
N VAL A 138 8.74 26.19 -6.82
CA VAL A 138 8.89 27.65 -6.76
C VAL A 138 9.99 27.97 -7.76
N THR A 139 9.61 28.42 -8.95
CA THR A 139 10.58 28.90 -9.93
C THR A 139 11.31 30.07 -9.24
N PRO A 140 12.64 30.01 -9.05
CA PRO A 140 13.35 31.10 -8.41
C PRO A 140 13.19 32.34 -9.27
N VAL A 141 12.47 33.34 -8.75
CA VAL A 141 12.46 34.68 -9.33
C VAL A 141 13.86 35.24 -9.07
N VAL A 142 14.72 35.15 -10.09
CA VAL A 142 16.02 35.81 -10.12
C VAL A 142 15.75 37.32 -10.14
N THR A 143 15.68 37.90 -8.95
CA THR A 143 15.60 39.35 -8.80
C THR A 143 17.05 39.84 -8.84
N GLY A 144 17.49 40.27 -10.03
CA GLY A 144 18.82 40.83 -10.20
C GLY A 144 18.98 42.11 -9.37
N SER A 145 20.05 42.16 -8.58
CA SER A 145 20.60 43.39 -8.01
C SER A 145 22.13 43.34 -8.20
N PRO A 146 22.79 44.44 -8.61
CA PRO A 146 24.14 44.40 -9.14
C PRO A 146 25.20 44.25 -8.04
N THR A 147 26.20 43.45 -8.38
CA THR A 147 27.64 43.62 -8.14
C THR A 147 28.09 44.27 -6.83
N ASP A 148 28.65 43.45 -5.95
CA ASP A 148 29.85 43.87 -5.20
C ASP A 148 30.89 42.74 -5.18
N ILE A 149 32.12 43.16 -5.48
CA ILE A 149 33.34 42.36 -5.60
C ILE A 149 33.77 41.95 -4.19
N ILE A 150 33.91 40.65 -3.94
CA ILE A 150 34.61 40.16 -2.75
C ILE A 150 35.61 39.05 -3.11
N THR A 151 36.82 39.28 -2.62
CA THR A 151 38.08 38.56 -2.65
C THR A 151 37.95 37.08 -2.24
N PRO A 152 38.69 36.13 -2.86
CA PRO A 152 38.67 34.73 -2.42
C PRO A 152 39.44 34.60 -1.11
N THR A 153 38.73 34.20 -0.05
CA THR A 153 39.33 33.65 1.18
C THR A 153 38.83 32.22 1.29
N ASP A 154 39.72 31.24 1.18
CA ASP A 154 39.42 29.84 1.41
C ASP A 154 39.09 29.62 2.89
N VAL A 155 37.80 29.70 3.23
CA VAL A 155 37.27 29.33 4.52
C VAL A 155 36.62 27.96 4.37
N ILE A 156 37.13 27.01 5.14
CA ILE A 156 36.63 25.64 5.23
C ILE A 156 35.22 25.70 5.85
N THR A 157 34.20 25.58 5.01
CA THR A 157 32.79 25.62 5.43
C THR A 157 32.47 24.34 6.21
N PRO A 158 31.92 24.42 7.44
CA PRO A 158 31.50 23.24 8.17
C PRO A 158 30.36 22.55 7.41
N THR A 159 30.48 21.23 7.25
CA THR A 159 29.46 20.36 6.66
C THR A 159 28.13 20.58 7.38
N ALA A 160 27.11 21.05 6.65
CA ALA A 160 25.78 21.25 7.18
C ALA A 160 25.25 19.92 7.73
N THR A 161 25.04 19.88 9.05
CA THR A 161 24.30 18.80 9.68
C THR A 161 22.87 18.93 9.20
N LEU A 162 22.37 17.92 8.48
CA LEU A 162 20.99 17.89 7.99
C LEU A 162 20.06 17.92 9.21
N THR A 163 19.48 19.10 9.48
CA THR A 163 18.37 19.23 10.41
C THR A 163 17.25 18.35 9.87
N PRO A 164 16.65 17.44 10.67
CA PRO A 164 15.53 16.64 10.20
C PRO A 164 14.42 17.60 9.72
N THR A 165 14.17 17.58 8.42
CA THR A 165 13.09 18.35 7.82
C THR A 165 11.81 17.83 8.44
N LEU A 166 11.09 18.69 9.17
CA LEU A 166 9.79 18.37 9.75
C LEU A 166 8.92 17.84 8.61
N THR A 167 8.60 16.54 8.67
CA THR A 167 7.65 15.92 7.75
C THR A 167 6.36 16.74 7.87
N PRO A 168 5.88 17.36 6.78
CA PRO A 168 4.68 18.16 6.87
C PRO A 168 3.56 17.28 7.42
N SER A 169 2.92 17.74 8.49
CA SER A 169 1.69 17.11 8.99
C SER A 169 0.72 17.01 7.82
N PRO A 170 0.05 15.85 7.60
CA PRO A 170 -0.82 15.67 6.45
C PRO A 170 -1.83 16.81 6.39
N THR A 171 -1.76 17.59 5.31
CA THR A 171 -2.75 18.63 5.03
C THR A 171 -4.02 17.89 4.65
N PHE A 172 -5.04 17.93 5.50
CA PHE A 172 -6.35 17.36 5.20
C PHE A 172 -6.83 17.92 3.87
N THR A 173 -6.98 17.05 2.86
CA THR A 173 -7.67 17.41 1.63
C THR A 173 -9.08 17.86 2.05
N PRO A 174 -9.44 19.14 1.84
CA PRO A 174 -10.74 19.63 2.27
C PRO A 174 -11.81 18.76 1.60
N SER A 175 -12.79 18.32 2.40
CA SER A 175 -13.98 17.65 1.87
C SER A 175 -14.53 18.54 0.74
N PRO A 176 -14.85 17.99 -0.45
CA PRO A 176 -15.35 18.80 -1.56
C PRO A 176 -16.49 19.67 -1.06
N VAL A 177 -16.32 20.98 -1.27
CA VAL A 177 -17.17 22.03 -0.72
C VAL A 177 -18.63 21.70 -1.04
N GLY A 178 -19.42 21.39 -0.01
CA GLY A 178 -20.86 21.18 -0.14
C GLY A 178 -21.40 19.92 0.54
N MET A 179 -20.59 18.89 0.80
CA MET A 179 -21.09 17.70 1.49
C MET A 179 -20.87 17.73 3.01
N THR A 180 -21.87 17.25 3.74
CA THR A 180 -21.78 17.05 5.19
C THR A 180 -22.11 15.60 5.54
N TYR A 181 -21.46 15.11 6.59
CA TYR A 181 -21.59 13.75 7.09
C TYR A 181 -22.01 13.83 8.55
N THR A 182 -23.16 13.25 8.89
CA THR A 182 -23.59 13.09 10.28
C THR A 182 -23.69 11.61 10.56
N HIS A 183 -22.88 11.09 11.50
CA HIS A 183 -22.84 9.66 11.78
C HIS A 183 -23.43 9.30 13.15
N GLY A 184 -23.82 8.04 13.28
CA GLY A 184 -24.23 7.43 14.54
C GLY A 184 -23.60 6.05 14.69
N ILE A 185 -23.30 5.67 15.93
CA ILE A 185 -22.76 4.35 16.28
C ILE A 185 -23.67 3.70 17.32
N SER A 186 -23.92 2.39 17.20
CA SER A 186 -24.76 1.67 18.17
C SER A 186 -24.04 1.42 19.51
N ALA A 187 -22.71 1.40 19.51
CA ALA A 187 -21.86 1.30 20.69
C ALA A 187 -20.47 1.90 20.39
N SER A 188 -19.82 2.43 21.42
CA SER A 188 -18.43 2.95 21.34
C SER A 188 -17.37 1.87 21.61
N GLU A 189 -17.78 0.65 21.94
CA GLU A 189 -16.89 -0.48 22.16
C GLU A 189 -17.55 -1.78 21.67
N PHE A 190 -16.74 -2.66 21.09
CA PHE A 190 -17.12 -4.01 20.71
C PHE A 190 -15.89 -4.93 20.73
N HIS A 191 -16.13 -6.24 20.67
CA HIS A 191 -15.12 -7.22 21.01
C HIS A 191 -14.88 -8.25 19.89
N TYR A 192 -13.69 -8.81 19.87
CA TYR A 192 -13.41 -10.07 19.16
C TYR A 192 -13.18 -11.21 20.15
N GLY A 193 -13.56 -12.43 19.77
CA GLY A 193 -13.60 -13.59 20.67
C GLY A 193 -15.02 -13.88 21.19
N HIS A 194 -15.16 -14.25 22.46
CA HIS A 194 -16.42 -14.75 23.05
C HIS A 194 -17.18 -13.70 23.89
N CYS A 195 -16.88 -12.42 23.69
CA CYS A 195 -17.48 -11.29 24.42
C CYS A 195 -18.48 -10.56 23.51
N ASN A 196 -19.53 -9.98 24.09
CA ASN A 196 -20.53 -9.19 23.37
C ASN A 196 -20.43 -7.70 23.72
N PRO A 197 -20.74 -6.79 22.77
CA PRO A 197 -21.15 -7.08 21.40
C PRO A 197 -19.95 -7.47 20.51
N THR A 198 -20.13 -8.38 19.55
CA THR A 198 -19.12 -8.70 18.52
C THR A 198 -19.29 -7.88 17.24
N SER A 199 -20.29 -7.02 17.21
CA SER A 199 -20.62 -6.17 16.09
C SER A 199 -21.27 -4.87 16.54
N ILE A 200 -21.12 -3.82 15.73
CA ILE A 200 -21.81 -2.55 15.91
C ILE A 200 -22.46 -2.12 14.60
N ASP A 201 -23.53 -1.36 14.70
CA ASP A 201 -24.13 -0.67 13.57
C ASP A 201 -23.59 0.74 13.50
N ILE A 202 -23.17 1.13 12.30
CA ILE A 202 -22.73 2.49 11.97
C ILE A 202 -23.72 3.05 10.95
N THR A 203 -24.30 4.19 11.27
CA THR A 203 -25.16 4.95 10.36
C THR A 203 -24.46 6.23 9.93
N VAL A 204 -24.75 6.68 8.71
CA VAL A 204 -24.32 7.99 8.23
C VAL A 204 -25.40 8.62 7.37
N THR A 205 -25.72 9.87 7.65
CA THR A 205 -26.52 10.73 6.79
C THR A 205 -25.58 11.65 6.03
N VAL A 206 -25.63 11.56 4.70
CA VAL A 206 -24.89 12.41 3.77
C VAL A 206 -25.84 13.46 3.20
N SER A 207 -25.49 14.73 3.31
CA SER A 207 -26.28 15.82 2.74
C SER A 207 -25.42 16.78 1.90
N GLY A 208 -26.07 17.53 1.00
CA GLY A 208 -25.39 18.49 0.10
C GLY A 208 -24.74 17.85 -1.13
N GLY A 209 -25.03 16.58 -1.39
CA GLY A 209 -24.68 15.85 -2.62
C GLY A 209 -25.75 14.81 -2.94
N ASP A 210 -25.64 14.20 -4.11
CA ASP A 210 -26.57 13.18 -4.62
C ASP A 210 -25.80 11.87 -4.82
N ALA A 211 -25.43 11.26 -3.70
CA ALA A 211 -24.63 10.04 -3.65
C ALA A 211 -25.49 8.80 -3.95
N ASP A 212 -25.01 7.93 -4.82
CA ASP A 212 -25.65 6.65 -5.10
C ASP A 212 -25.31 5.61 -4.04
N SER A 213 -24.09 5.68 -3.50
CA SER A 213 -23.63 4.77 -2.44
C SER A 213 -22.60 5.42 -1.52
N VAL A 214 -22.45 4.84 -0.33
CA VAL A 214 -21.41 5.19 0.63
C VAL A 214 -20.64 3.92 0.98
N VAL A 215 -19.30 4.01 0.99
CA VAL A 215 -18.42 2.92 1.39
C VAL A 215 -17.74 3.30 2.70
N LEU A 216 -17.66 2.36 3.64
CA LEU A 216 -16.94 2.53 4.90
C LEU A 216 -15.51 2.00 4.75
N PHE A 217 -14.54 2.86 5.06
CA PHE A 217 -13.13 2.50 5.18
C PHE A 217 -12.76 2.42 6.67
N ILE A 218 -12.00 1.41 7.07
CA ILE A 218 -11.60 1.16 8.46
C ILE A 218 -10.10 0.92 8.53
N LYS A 219 -9.46 1.34 9.61
CA LYS A 219 -8.17 0.81 10.07
C LYS A 219 -8.16 0.74 11.60
N LEU A 220 -7.22 0.00 12.16
CA LEU A 220 -7.03 -0.16 13.59
C LEU A 220 -5.75 0.55 14.03
N ASN A 221 -5.85 1.34 15.08
CA ASN A 221 -4.71 1.99 15.73
C ASN A 221 -4.58 1.40 17.14
N ASP A 222 -3.47 0.75 17.43
CA ASP A 222 -3.16 0.17 18.74
C ASP A 222 -3.33 1.21 19.86
N GLN A 223 -3.97 0.82 20.98
CA GLN A 223 -4.06 1.65 22.18
C GLN A 223 -2.82 1.54 23.07
N GLY A 224 -2.12 0.41 23.04
CA GLY A 224 -0.97 0.11 23.89
C GLY A 224 0.39 0.47 23.28
N GLY A 225 0.43 0.76 21.97
CA GLY A 225 1.66 0.97 21.22
C GLY A 225 1.51 1.90 20.01
N SER A 226 2.44 1.81 19.07
CA SER A 226 2.45 2.60 17.82
C SER A 226 1.97 1.82 16.60
N GLY A 227 1.41 0.62 16.81
CA GLY A 227 0.90 -0.22 15.74
C GLY A 227 -0.29 0.42 15.02
N THR A 228 -0.34 0.30 13.70
CA THR A 228 -1.49 0.72 12.90
C THR A 228 -1.67 -0.25 11.75
N SER A 229 -2.90 -0.75 11.54
CA SER A 229 -3.23 -1.57 10.39
C SER A 229 -3.33 -0.73 9.12
N GLY A 230 -3.28 -1.39 7.96
CA GLY A 230 -3.64 -0.74 6.70
C GLY A 230 -5.12 -0.35 6.67
N TRP A 231 -5.47 0.61 5.82
CA TRP A 231 -6.86 0.90 5.50
C TRP A 231 -7.48 -0.26 4.72
N ILE A 232 -8.64 -0.71 5.16
CA ILE A 232 -9.47 -1.67 4.43
C ILE A 232 -10.75 -0.99 3.97
N SER A 233 -11.15 -1.27 2.73
CA SER A 233 -12.55 -1.07 2.32
C SER A 233 -13.35 -2.19 2.96
N TYR A 234 -14.36 -1.85 3.76
CA TYR A 234 -15.28 -2.83 4.30
C TYR A 234 -16.30 -3.20 3.21
N ASN A 235 -17.57 -2.86 3.36
CA ASN A 235 -18.58 -3.02 2.29
C ASN A 235 -19.28 -1.69 2.00
N SER A 236 -19.97 -1.65 0.86
CA SER A 236 -20.96 -0.60 0.58
C SER A 236 -22.05 -0.64 1.65
N MET A 237 -22.35 0.53 2.21
CA MET A 237 -23.40 0.71 3.20
C MET A 237 -24.78 0.55 2.54
N LYS A 238 -25.73 -0.04 3.28
CA LYS A 238 -27.11 -0.23 2.82
C LYS A 238 -27.86 1.11 2.88
N PRO A 239 -28.49 1.58 1.79
CA PRO A 239 -29.29 2.79 1.84
C PRO A 239 -30.58 2.57 2.64
N LEU A 240 -30.93 3.55 3.46
CA LEU A 240 -32.19 3.63 4.22
C LEU A 240 -33.16 4.69 3.68
N GLY A 241 -32.73 5.47 2.69
CA GLY A 241 -33.47 6.61 2.15
C GLY A 241 -33.09 7.94 2.81
N GLY A 242 -33.47 9.06 2.19
CA GLY A 242 -33.18 10.40 2.71
C GLY A 242 -31.70 10.70 2.91
N GLY A 243 -30.82 10.15 2.05
CA GLY A 243 -29.36 10.29 2.18
C GLY A 243 -28.75 9.53 3.36
N THR A 244 -29.51 8.63 4.01
CA THR A 244 -29.02 7.84 5.15
C THR A 244 -28.62 6.44 4.70
N TYR A 245 -27.49 5.98 5.22
CA TYR A 245 -26.91 4.66 4.97
C TYR A 245 -26.55 3.99 6.29
N THR A 246 -26.57 2.65 6.32
CA THR A 246 -26.21 1.85 7.50
C THR A 246 -25.33 0.66 7.15
N ILE A 247 -24.48 0.24 8.09
CA ILE A 247 -23.68 -0.97 7.98
C ILE A 247 -23.43 -1.60 9.33
N THR A 248 -23.49 -2.92 9.39
CA THR A 248 -23.07 -3.70 10.56
C THR A 248 -21.61 -4.10 10.41
N VAL A 249 -20.75 -3.56 11.26
CA VAL A 249 -19.33 -3.91 11.35
C VAL A 249 -19.19 -5.08 12.32
N VAL A 250 -18.65 -6.20 11.85
CA VAL A 250 -18.41 -7.40 12.66
C VAL A 250 -16.91 -7.51 12.90
N SER A 251 -16.50 -7.68 14.15
CA SER A 251 -15.08 -7.64 14.53
C SER A 251 -14.22 -8.62 13.72
N SER A 252 -14.68 -9.87 13.58
CA SER A 252 -13.99 -10.92 12.82
C SER A 252 -13.90 -10.71 11.30
N LYS A 253 -14.49 -9.63 10.78
CA LYS A 253 -14.43 -9.24 9.36
C LYS A 253 -13.48 -8.06 9.11
N ILE A 254 -12.92 -7.46 10.16
CA ILE A 254 -11.90 -6.42 10.04
C ILE A 254 -10.55 -7.13 9.85
N ALA A 255 -9.79 -6.79 8.80
CA ALA A 255 -8.45 -7.35 8.64
C ALA A 255 -7.54 -6.90 9.80
N GLY A 256 -6.80 -7.85 10.39
CA GLY A 256 -5.94 -7.58 11.56
C GLY A 256 -6.72 -7.34 12.86
N PHE A 257 -7.97 -7.81 12.95
CA PHE A 257 -8.81 -7.61 14.15
C PHE A 257 -8.21 -8.20 15.43
N ASP A 258 -7.31 -9.17 15.29
CA ASP A 258 -6.62 -9.89 16.35
C ASP A 258 -5.14 -9.48 16.51
N ASP A 259 -4.68 -8.47 15.77
CA ASP A 259 -3.30 -7.95 15.86
C ASP A 259 -3.04 -7.17 17.16
N PHE A 260 -4.08 -6.70 17.85
CA PHE A 260 -3.99 -5.82 19.01
C PHE A 260 -4.94 -6.22 20.13
N ASP A 261 -4.46 -6.26 21.38
CA ASP A 261 -5.32 -6.50 22.56
C ASP A 261 -6.43 -5.45 22.72
N ALA A 262 -6.14 -4.20 22.34
CA ALA A 262 -7.11 -3.13 22.23
C ALA A 262 -6.67 -2.14 21.14
N ALA A 263 -7.58 -1.77 20.25
CA ALA A 263 -7.33 -0.81 19.19
C ALA A 263 -8.47 0.21 19.07
N TRP A 264 -8.11 1.45 18.77
CA TRP A 264 -9.05 2.42 18.23
C TRP A 264 -9.40 2.03 16.80
N MET A 265 -10.69 1.84 16.53
CA MET A 265 -11.19 1.71 15.17
C MET A 265 -11.28 3.11 14.55
N VAL A 266 -10.38 3.41 13.62
CA VAL A 266 -10.40 4.65 12.84
C VAL A 266 -11.17 4.40 11.55
N TYR A 267 -12.17 5.22 11.24
CA TYR A 267 -12.99 5.01 10.05
C TYR A 267 -13.31 6.29 9.28
N GLN A 268 -13.60 6.14 7.99
CA GLN A 268 -13.96 7.22 7.06
C GLN A 268 -15.10 6.77 6.13
N PHE A 269 -16.03 7.67 5.84
CA PHE A 269 -17.08 7.47 4.84
C PHE A 269 -16.65 8.06 3.50
N VAL A 270 -16.88 7.30 2.42
CA VAL A 270 -16.60 7.74 1.05
C VAL A 270 -17.89 7.66 0.24
N ALA A 271 -18.41 8.82 -0.16
CA ALA A 271 -19.61 8.91 -0.99
C ALA A 271 -19.24 8.81 -2.47
N THR A 272 -20.01 8.02 -3.23
CA THR A 272 -19.79 7.85 -4.67
C THR A 272 -21.08 8.08 -5.47
N LYS A 273 -20.93 8.55 -6.70
CA LYS A 273 -21.98 8.67 -7.71
C LYS A 273 -21.47 8.10 -9.03
N ASN A 274 -22.22 7.19 -9.66
CA ASN A 274 -21.78 6.48 -10.86
C ASN A 274 -20.37 5.87 -10.72
N ASN A 275 -20.07 5.28 -9.55
CA ASN A 275 -18.75 4.75 -9.17
C ASN A 275 -17.60 5.78 -9.11
N VAL A 276 -17.90 7.08 -9.16
CA VAL A 276 -16.92 8.16 -8.98
C VAL A 276 -17.01 8.68 -7.55
N VAL A 277 -15.88 8.86 -6.88
CA VAL A 277 -15.84 9.48 -5.55
C VAL A 277 -16.25 10.94 -5.67
N ILE A 278 -17.35 11.29 -5.02
CA ILE A 278 -17.86 12.68 -4.98
C ILE A 278 -17.52 13.37 -3.66
N GLY A 279 -17.04 12.63 -2.65
CA GLY A 279 -16.39 13.19 -1.47
C GLY A 279 -16.18 12.20 -0.33
N ARG A 280 -15.56 12.73 0.73
CA ARG A 280 -15.07 11.97 1.88
C ARG A 280 -15.38 12.72 3.18
N SER A 281 -15.69 11.98 4.24
CA SER A 281 -15.75 12.55 5.58
C SER A 281 -14.35 12.79 6.15
N GLU A 282 -14.27 13.45 7.31
CA GLU A 282 -13.11 13.31 8.19
C GLU A 282 -12.95 11.86 8.69
N SER A 283 -11.84 11.58 9.38
CA SER A 283 -11.65 10.30 10.05
C SER A 283 -12.17 10.38 11.49
N PHE A 284 -12.96 9.39 11.88
CA PHE A 284 -13.51 9.26 13.22
C PHE A 284 -12.71 8.25 14.02
N LYS A 285 -12.66 8.43 15.35
CA LYS A 285 -11.87 7.62 16.30
C LYS A 285 -12.58 7.53 17.65
N ASP A 286 -13.84 7.15 17.61
CA ASP A 286 -14.81 7.11 18.72
C ASP A 286 -15.30 5.68 19.03
N VAL A 287 -14.71 4.67 18.39
CA VAL A 287 -14.98 3.25 18.64
C VAL A 287 -13.70 2.50 19.03
N VAL A 288 -13.82 1.63 20.03
CA VAL A 288 -12.76 0.72 20.48
C VAL A 288 -13.10 -0.72 20.11
N LEU A 289 -12.13 -1.44 19.56
CA LEU A 289 -12.14 -2.88 19.38
C LEU A 289 -11.23 -3.51 20.44
N THR A 290 -11.77 -4.36 21.31
CA THR A 290 -11.02 -4.98 22.41
C THR A 290 -11.04 -6.50 22.30
N ALA A 291 -9.89 -7.13 22.56
CA ALA A 291 -9.82 -8.57 22.73
C ALA A 291 -10.76 -9.02 23.85
N CYS A 292 -11.49 -10.10 23.63
CA CYS A 292 -12.17 -10.79 24.71
C CYS A 292 -11.12 -11.51 25.56
N SER A 293 -10.56 -10.79 26.53
CA SER A 293 -9.79 -11.44 27.58
C SER A 293 -10.78 -12.28 28.38
N VAL A 294 -10.56 -13.59 28.45
CA VAL A 294 -11.03 -14.31 29.63
C VAL A 294 -10.40 -13.57 30.80
N SER A 295 -11.20 -12.82 31.56
CA SER A 295 -10.72 -12.22 32.80
C SER A 295 -9.94 -13.33 33.50
N PRO A 296 -8.61 -13.19 33.74
CA PRO A 296 -7.85 -14.25 34.37
C PRO A 296 -8.62 -14.54 35.64
N LEU A 297 -9.17 -15.77 35.74
CA LEU A 297 -9.99 -16.22 36.87
C LEU A 297 -9.43 -15.53 38.09
N ALA A 298 -10.19 -14.58 38.68
CA ALA A 298 -9.73 -13.88 39.87
C ALA A 298 -9.15 -14.96 40.78
N PRO A 299 -7.88 -14.86 41.20
CA PRO A 299 -7.20 -15.96 41.89
C PRO A 299 -8.16 -16.46 42.95
N PRO A 300 -8.45 -17.79 43.01
CA PRO A 300 -9.48 -18.33 43.87
C PRO A 300 -9.31 -17.67 45.23
N PRO A 301 -10.39 -17.13 45.86
CA PRO A 301 -10.26 -16.33 47.06
C PRO A 301 -9.34 -17.07 48.00
N VAL A 302 -8.18 -16.47 48.29
CA VAL A 302 -7.14 -17.10 49.11
C VAL A 302 -7.85 -17.50 50.39
N ARG A 303 -8.10 -18.80 50.58
CA ARG A 303 -8.61 -19.28 51.85
C ARG A 303 -7.58 -18.82 52.87
N PRO A 304 -7.95 -18.03 53.89
CA PRO A 304 -7.00 -17.63 54.90
C PRO A 304 -6.39 -18.91 55.47
N ILE A 305 -5.08 -19.09 55.29
CA ILE A 305 -4.34 -20.11 55.99
C ILE A 305 -4.42 -19.67 57.45
N ILE A 306 -5.24 -20.36 58.25
CA ILE A 306 -5.23 -20.23 59.70
C ILE A 306 -3.88 -20.80 60.13
N VAL A 307 -2.88 -19.93 60.29
CA VAL A 307 -1.63 -20.27 60.93
C VAL A 307 -1.94 -20.40 62.42
N THR A 308 -2.14 -21.63 62.88
CA THR A 308 -2.15 -21.93 64.31
C THR A 308 -0.73 -21.69 64.83
N ILE A 309 -0.48 -20.49 65.33
CA ILE A 309 0.72 -20.15 66.09
C ILE A 309 0.73 -21.00 67.36
N ILE A 310 1.56 -22.04 67.38
CA ILE A 310 1.88 -22.77 68.61
C ILE A 310 2.78 -21.85 69.43
N PRO A 311 2.37 -21.38 70.61
CA PRO A 311 3.20 -20.53 71.44
C PRO A 311 4.46 -21.31 71.84
N THR A 312 5.62 -20.77 71.46
CA THR A 312 6.91 -21.33 71.86
C THR A 312 7.19 -20.87 73.29
N ASN A 313 7.32 -21.80 74.23
CA ASN A 313 7.66 -21.50 75.61
C ASN A 313 8.99 -20.75 75.68
N THR A 314 8.96 -19.54 76.22
CA THR A 314 10.15 -18.72 76.49
C THR A 314 10.87 -19.30 77.71
N PRO A 315 12.17 -19.66 77.64
CA PRO A 315 12.90 -20.13 78.80
C PRO A 315 13.08 -18.97 79.80
N GLN A 316 12.66 -19.19 81.04
CA GLN A 316 12.92 -18.25 82.13
C GLN A 316 14.36 -18.39 82.60
N ILE A 317 15.08 -17.28 82.60
CA ILE A 317 16.43 -17.17 83.18
C ILE A 317 16.26 -16.99 84.70
N ILE A 318 16.67 -18.01 85.45
CA ILE A 318 16.75 -17.96 86.92
C ILE A 318 17.98 -17.13 87.28
N LYS A 319 17.79 -16.11 88.14
CA LYS A 319 18.87 -15.36 88.80
C LYS A 319 19.21 -15.99 90.15
#